data_AF-A0A2W7B396-F1
#
_entry.id   AF-A0A2W7B396-F1
#
_cell.length_a   1.000
_cell.length_b   1.000
_cell.length_c   1.000
_cell.angle_alpha   90.00
_cell.angle_beta   90.00
_cell.angle_gamma   90.00
#
_symmetry.space_group_name_H-M   'P 1'
#
loop_
_entity.id
_entity.type
_entity.pdbx_description
1 polymer ?
#
loop_
_entity_poly.entity_id
_entity_poly.type
_entity_poly.pdbx_seq_one_letter_code
_entity_poly.pdbx_strand_id
1 'polypeptide(L)' 'MHRFYGYQLGNYAIALNNQDQSITLVLPNWKKYQLAIGTDPAILWNQSTGELTLPLFGGVVLLS' A
#
# COMPACT_ATOMS: atom_id res chain seq x y z
N MET A 1 -13.91 9.69 9.05
CA MET A 1 -13.07 10.56 8.18
C MET A 1 -12.09 9.65 7.46
N HIS A 2 -12.08 9.59 6.13
CA HIS A 2 -11.16 8.72 5.38
C HIS A 2 -9.79 9.40 5.28
N ARG A 3 -8.78 8.85 5.96
CA ARG A 3 -7.40 9.37 6.01
C ARG A 3 -6.45 8.36 5.38
N PHE A 4 -6.76 7.94 4.16
CA PHE A 4 -5.89 7.11 3.34
C PHE A 4 -5.39 7.95 2.17
N TYR A 5 -4.11 7.80 1.84
CA TYR A 5 -3.47 8.50 0.73
C TYR A 5 -2.77 7.48 -0.16
N GLY A 6 -3.04 7.54 -1.46
CA GLY A 6 -2.37 6.74 -2.48
C GLY A 6 -1.84 7.65 -3.58
N TYR A 7 -0.64 7.37 -4.06
CA TYR A 7 -0.01 8.09 -5.16
C TYR A 7 0.78 7.13 -6.06
N GLN A 8 0.75 7.38 -7.36
CA GLN A 8 1.49 6.59 -8.35
C GLN A 8 2.15 7.54 -9.34
N LEU A 9 3.44 7.37 -9.59
CA LEU A 9 4.17 8.11 -10.62
C LEU A 9 5.27 7.23 -11.24
N GLY A 10 5.25 7.11 -12.56
CA GLY A 10 6.27 6.37 -13.30
C GLY A 10 6.40 4.92 -12.84
N ASN A 11 7.54 4.61 -12.22
CA ASN A 11 7.93 3.28 -11.74
C ASN A 11 7.74 3.08 -10.23
N TYR A 12 7.05 3.99 -9.53
CA TYR A 12 6.76 3.82 -8.11
C TYR A 12 5.32 4.14 -7.73
N ALA A 13 4.90 3.54 -6.61
CA ALA A 13 3.63 3.82 -5.95
C ALA A 13 3.83 3.94 -4.44
N ILE A 14 3.04 4.79 -3.79
CA ILE A 14 3.09 5.06 -2.35
C ILE A 14 1.68 4.98 -1.79
N ALA A 15 1.50 4.28 -0.67
CA ALA A 15 0.24 4.26 0.05
C ALA A 15 0.46 4.45 1.55
N LEU A 16 -0.38 5.27 2.18
CA LEU A 16 -0.30 5.65 3.60
C LEU A 16 -1.68 5.50 4.25
N ASN A 17 -1.73 4.76 5.35
CA ASN A 17 -2.89 4.66 6.21
C ASN A 17 -2.74 5.57 7.43
N ASN A 18 -3.34 6.76 7.43
CA ASN A 18 -3.38 7.67 8.58
C ASN A 18 -4.63 7.46 9.46
N GLN A 19 -5.23 6.27 9.41
CA GLN A 19 -6.30 5.87 10.31
C GLN A 19 -5.76 5.15 11.54
N ASP A 20 -6.56 5.11 12.59
CA ASP A 20 -6.36 4.36 13.83
C ASP A 20 -6.82 2.88 13.72
N GLN A 21 -7.08 2.41 12.50
CA GLN A 21 -7.49 1.06 12.19
C GLN A 21 -6.74 0.53 10.96
N SER A 22 -6.60 -0.79 10.87
CA SER A 22 -6.07 -1.46 9.68
C SER A 22 -7.03 -1.32 8.50
N ILE A 23 -6.49 -1.24 7.28
CA ILE A 23 -7.27 -1.20 6.04
C ILE A 23 -6.73 -2.21 5.04
N THR A 24 -7.63 -2.77 4.23
CA THR A 24 -7.28 -3.58 3.07
C THR A 24 -7.87 -2.94 1.83
N LEU A 25 -7.04 -2.78 0.80
CA LEU A 25 -7.37 -2.12 -0.45
C LEU A 25 -7.12 -3.08 -1.61
N VAL A 26 -7.97 -3.01 -2.63
CA VAL A 26 -7.79 -3.73 -3.90
C VAL A 26 -7.31 -2.71 -4.92
N LEU A 27 -6.07 -2.85 -5.39
CA LEU A 27 -5.37 -1.93 -6.30
C LEU A 27 -4.91 -2.68 -7.58
N PRO A 28 -5.81 -3.05 -8.50
CA PRO A 28 -5.47 -3.88 -9.67
C PRO A 28 -4.40 -3.27 -10.58
N ASN A 29 -4.39 -1.94 -10.70
CA ASN A 29 -3.41 -1.20 -11.51
C ASN A 29 -2.00 -1.24 -10.92
N TRP A 30 -1.85 -1.71 -9.68
CA TRP A 30 -0.57 -1.74 -8.96
C TRP A 30 0.08 -3.13 -8.97
N LYS A 31 -0.55 -4.16 -9.55
CA LYS A 31 0.00 -5.53 -9.66
C LYS A 31 1.38 -5.62 -10.31
N LYS A 32 1.78 -4.60 -11.08
CA LYS A 32 3.11 -4.52 -11.68
C LYS A 32 4.22 -4.11 -10.71
N TYR A 33 3.89 -3.57 -9.54
CA TYR A 33 4.86 -3.13 -8.54
C TYR A 33 5.16 -4.22 -7.50
N GLN A 34 6.39 -4.26 -7.04
CA GLN A 34 6.89 -5.09 -5.93
C GLN A 34 7.02 -4.24 -4.66
N LEU A 35 6.88 -4.88 -3.51
CA LEU A 35 7.11 -4.23 -2.21
C LEU A 35 8.57 -3.85 -2.06
N ALA A 36 8.87 -2.55 -1.97
CA ALA A 36 10.22 -2.05 -1.77
C ALA A 36 10.47 -1.62 -0.32
N ILE A 37 9.54 -0.86 0.26
CA ILE A 37 9.62 -0.39 1.64
C ILE A 37 8.25 -0.58 2.29
N GLY A 38 8.22 -1.20 3.47
CA GLY A 38 7.09 -1.15 4.39
C GLY A 38 7.56 -0.56 5.72
N THR A 39 6.79 0.37 6.28
CA THR A 39 7.13 0.97 7.58
C THR A 39 6.82 0.07 8.77
N ASP A 40 6.09 -1.02 8.54
CA ASP A 40 5.63 -1.95 9.57
C ASP A 40 5.63 -3.39 9.03
N PRO A 41 6.05 -4.40 9.83
CA PRO A 41 6.08 -5.81 9.40
C PRO A 41 4.71 -6.43 9.12
N ALA A 42 3.61 -5.84 9.63
CA ALA A 42 2.25 -6.31 9.37
C ALA A 42 1.70 -5.86 8.00
N ILE A 43 2.46 -5.11 7.20
CA ILE A 43 2.08 -4.76 5.84
C ILE A 43 2.09 -6.00 4.96
N LEU A 44 0.98 -6.25 4.26
CA LEU A 44 0.85 -7.36 3.33
C LEU A 44 0.57 -6.82 1.93
N TRP A 45 1.43 -7.16 0.97
CA TRP A 45 1.24 -6.86 -0.45
C TRP A 45 1.09 -8.16 -1.23
N ASN A 46 -0.10 -8.43 -1.76
CA ASN A 46 -0.33 -9.53 -2.69
C ASN A 46 -0.29 -9.00 -4.12
N GLN A 47 0.86 -9.15 -4.77
CA GLN A 47 1.08 -8.67 -6.12
C GLN A 47 0.16 -9.36 -7.15
N SER A 48 -0.24 -10.62 -6.93
CA SER A 48 -1.08 -11.35 -7.87
C SER A 48 -2.54 -10.87 -7.87
N THR A 49 -3.09 -10.56 -6.70
CA THR A 49 -4.46 -10.06 -6.53
C THR A 49 -4.53 -8.53 -6.56
N GLY A 50 -3.42 -7.85 -6.31
CA GLY A 50 -3.37 -6.40 -6.15
C GLY A 50 -3.88 -5.94 -4.78
N GLU A 51 -3.96 -6.85 -3.81
CA GLU A 51 -4.43 -6.53 -2.45
C GLU A 51 -3.29 -5.99 -1.58
N LEU A 52 -3.53 -4.84 -0.97
CA LEU A 52 -2.64 -4.19 -0.03
C LEU A 52 -3.34 -4.05 1.32
N THR A 53 -2.77 -4.66 2.37
CA THR A 53 -3.17 -4.44 3.76
C THR A 53 -2.16 -3.54 4.44
N LEU A 54 -2.63 -2.43 5.00
CA LEU A 54 -1.84 -1.48 5.78
C LEU A 54 -2.35 -1.44 7.23
N PRO A 55 -1.48 -1.65 8.23
CA PRO A 55 -1.86 -1.43 9.62
C PRO A 55 -2.12 0.06 9.88
N LEU A 56 -2.67 0.38 11.06
CA LEU A 56 -2.81 1.76 11.51
C LEU A 56 -1.48 2.52 11.41
N PHE A 57 -1.51 3.76 10.92
CA PHE A 57 -0.33 4.60 10.71
C PHE A 57 0.78 3.97 9.83
N GLY A 58 0.45 2.91 9.08
CA GLY A 58 1.36 2.19 8.20
C GLY A 58 1.51 2.83 6.83
N GLY A 59 2.70 2.71 6.23
CA GLY A 59 3.02 3.24 4.91
C GLY A 59 3.85 2.26 4.09
N VAL A 60 3.68 2.32 2.77
CA VAL A 60 4.37 1.46 1.81
C VAL A 60 4.88 2.25 0.61
N VAL A 61 6.04 1.84 0.09
CA VAL A 61 6.55 2.20 -1.24
C VAL A 61 6.67 0.92 -2.06
N LEU A 62 6.10 0.94 -3.26
CA LEU A 62 6.18 -0.14 -4.25
C LEU A 62 6.95 0.35 -5.48
N LEU A 63 7.75 -0.51 -6.11
CA LEU A 63 8.56 -0.22 -7.31
C LEU A 63 8.32 -1.24 -8.43
N SER A 64 8.34 -0.82 -9.70
CA SER A 64 8.13 -1.69 -10.87
C SER A 64 9.42 -1.96 -11.61
#